data_AF-A0A7W0X990-F1
#
_entry.id   AF-A0A7W0X990-F1
#
_cell.length_a   1.000
_cell.length_b   1.000
_cell.length_c   1.000
_cell.angle_alpha   90.00
_cell.angle_beta   90.00
_cell.angle_gamma   90.00
#
_symmetry.space_group_name_H-M   'P 1'
#
loop_
_entity.id
_entity.type
_entity.pdbx_description
1 polymer ?
#
loop_
_entity_poly.entity_id
_entity_poly.type
_entity_poly.pdbx_seq_one_letter_code
_entity_poly.pdbx_strand_id
1 'polypeptide(L)'
;MSLAAWLHRRGFPAGGNRMFLVAAVPGALLGALLLRVISNGAVAVMIAVAVGMAGVAELLGLPRSPTRESAVRRGAVNGLITGIGSALTGTSGPLIGMPLLAWSGTSIVERIHVAQVAQLPIAATAALVFGLAGDVAWAVAASSAVALSLGTAGGMRLTSSMAPITLRRTTAALMVTSALSVLATAVF
;
A
#
# COMPACT_ATOMS: atom_id res chain seq x y z
N MET A 1 16.46 22.08 -7.22
CA MET A 1 15.02 22.33 -6.93
C MET A 1 14.72 21.66 -5.59
N SER A 2 14.35 22.39 -4.54
CA SER A 2 14.19 21.80 -3.20
C SER A 2 12.90 20.99 -3.09
N LEU A 3 12.95 19.85 -2.39
CA LEU A 3 11.82 18.94 -2.15
C LEU A 3 10.59 19.69 -1.61
N ALA A 4 10.81 20.70 -0.77
CA ALA A 4 9.77 21.58 -0.24
C ALA A 4 9.10 22.45 -1.31
N ALA A 5 9.85 22.98 -2.28
CA ALA A 5 9.31 23.79 -3.39
C ALA A 5 8.55 22.94 -4.43
N TRP A 6 8.88 21.66 -4.56
CA TRP A 6 8.14 20.71 -5.39
C TRP A 6 6.84 20.24 -4.73
N LEU A 7 6.85 19.99 -3.41
CA LEU A 7 5.67 19.61 -2.62
C LEU A 7 4.61 20.73 -2.55
N HIS A 8 5.01 22.00 -2.65
CA HIS A 8 4.09 23.14 -2.52
C HIS A 8 3.32 23.49 -3.81
N ARG A 9 3.81 23.09 -4.99
CA ARG A 9 3.26 23.51 -6.31
C ARG A 9 2.17 22.61 -6.89
N ARG A 10 1.90 21.44 -6.31
CA ARG A 10 0.85 20.51 -6.77
C ARG A 10 0.02 19.99 -5.59
N GLY A 11 -0.65 20.92 -4.91
CA GLY A 11 -1.38 20.69 -3.66
C GLY A 11 -2.15 19.37 -3.61
N PHE A 12 -1.97 18.64 -2.51
CA PHE A 12 -2.82 17.52 -2.12
C PHE A 12 -4.30 17.93 -2.20
N PRO A 13 -5.21 17.15 -2.84
CA PRO A 13 -6.63 17.46 -2.76
C PRO A 13 -7.14 17.39 -1.32
N ALA A 14 -7.91 18.42 -0.98
CA ALA A 14 -7.85 19.09 0.33
C ALA A 14 -8.52 18.37 1.52
N GLY A 15 -9.14 17.19 1.32
CA GLY A 15 -9.85 16.48 2.39
C GLY A 15 -9.70 14.97 2.36
N GLY A 16 -9.97 14.33 1.21
CA GLY A 16 -9.94 12.87 1.08
C GLY A 16 -8.55 12.26 1.31
N ASN A 17 -7.51 12.81 0.71
CA ASN A 17 -6.15 12.27 0.85
C ASN A 17 -5.60 12.51 2.26
N ARG A 18 -5.91 13.65 2.86
CA ARG A 18 -5.56 13.92 4.26
C ARG A 18 -6.21 12.89 5.18
N MET A 19 -7.50 12.66 4.97
CA MET A 19 -8.24 11.67 5.76
C MET A 19 -7.74 10.24 5.52
N PHE A 20 -7.31 9.91 4.29
CA PHE A 20 -6.65 8.64 3.98
C PHE A 20 -5.39 8.45 4.81
N LEU A 21 -4.51 9.45 4.83
CA LEU A 21 -3.26 9.39 5.60
C LEU A 21 -3.52 9.27 7.11
N VAL A 22 -4.47 10.06 7.63
CA VAL A 22 -4.83 10.02 9.05
C VAL A 22 -5.46 8.68 9.43
N ALA A 23 -6.37 8.14 8.62
CA ALA A 23 -7.05 6.88 8.89
C ALA A 23 -6.16 5.64 8.67
N ALA A 24 -5.08 5.77 7.89
CA ALA A 24 -4.11 4.68 7.70
C ALA A 24 -3.37 4.31 8.99
N VAL A 25 -3.14 5.26 9.90
CA VAL A 25 -2.48 5.01 11.20
C VAL A 25 -3.30 4.09 12.11
N PRO A 26 -4.56 4.43 12.49
CA PRO A 26 -5.36 3.53 13.30
C PRO A 26 -5.67 2.22 12.57
N GLY A 27 -5.74 2.24 11.23
CA GLY A 27 -5.84 1.02 10.44
C GLY A 27 -4.64 0.10 10.62
N ALA A 28 -3.42 0.64 10.55
CA ALA A 28 -2.19 -0.12 10.74
C ALA A 28 -2.07 -0.68 12.17
N LEU A 29 -2.46 0.10 13.17
CA LEU A 29 -2.56 -0.36 14.55
C LEU A 29 -3.53 -1.54 14.67
N LEU A 30 -4.75 -1.41 14.16
CA LEU A 30 -5.76 -2.48 14.18
C LEU A 30 -5.29 -3.72 13.43
N GLY A 31 -4.68 -3.56 12.26
CA GLY A 31 -4.15 -4.67 11.48
C GLY A 31 -3.03 -5.42 12.22
N ALA A 32 -2.10 -4.70 12.85
CA ALA A 32 -1.03 -5.31 13.64
C ALA A 32 -1.56 -6.07 14.86
N LEU A 33 -2.61 -5.56 15.51
CA LEU A 33 -3.29 -6.26 16.61
C LEU A 33 -4.08 -7.48 16.12
N LEU A 34 -4.81 -7.34 15.00
CA LEU A 34 -5.58 -8.43 14.38
C LEU A 34 -4.70 -9.59 13.95
N LEU A 35 -3.46 -9.33 13.54
CA LEU A 35 -2.52 -10.38 13.12
C LEU A 35 -2.26 -11.41 14.23
N ARG A 36 -2.42 -11.04 15.50
CA ARG A 36 -2.22 -11.95 16.64
C ARG A 36 -3.35 -12.96 16.85
N VAL A 37 -4.52 -12.70 16.29
CA VAL A 37 -5.71 -13.55 16.45
C VAL A 37 -6.13 -14.23 15.15
N ILE A 38 -5.59 -13.79 14.00
CA ILE A 38 -5.84 -14.38 12.69
C ILE A 38 -4.75 -15.42 12.39
N SER A 39 -5.14 -16.56 11.84
CA SER A 39 -4.18 -17.58 11.42
C SER A 39 -3.33 -17.11 10.24
N ASN A 40 -2.06 -17.51 10.21
CA ASN A 40 -1.13 -17.19 9.12
C ASN A 40 -1.68 -17.57 7.73
N GLY A 41 -2.39 -18.71 7.64
CA GLY A 41 -3.04 -19.14 6.40
C GLY A 41 -4.15 -18.19 5.93
N ALA A 42 -4.97 -17.67 6.84
CA ALA A 42 -6.01 -16.70 6.50
C ALA A 42 -5.42 -15.37 6.01
N VAL A 43 -4.30 -14.93 6.60
CA VAL A 43 -3.57 -13.75 6.14
C VAL A 43 -2.99 -13.97 4.75
N ALA A 44 -2.38 -15.12 4.49
CA ALA A 44 -1.81 -15.43 3.19
C ALA A 44 -2.87 -15.50 2.08
N VAL A 45 -4.03 -16.12 2.36
CA VAL A 45 -5.19 -16.10 1.45
C VAL A 45 -5.67 -14.67 1.21
N MET A 46 -5.77 -13.85 2.26
CA MET A 46 -6.18 -12.45 2.15
C MET A 46 -5.20 -11.63 1.29
N ILE A 47 -3.89 -11.79 1.50
CA ILE A 47 -2.84 -11.18 0.67
C ILE A 47 -3.05 -11.60 -0.78
N ALA A 48 -3.11 -12.89 -1.05
CA ALA A 48 -3.15 -13.38 -2.41
C ALA A 48 -4.41 -12.97 -3.16
N VAL A 49 -5.57 -12.98 -2.50
CA VAL A 49 -6.82 -12.50 -3.09
C VAL A 49 -6.74 -10.99 -3.36
N ALA A 50 -6.32 -10.19 -2.39
CA ALA A 50 -6.26 -8.74 -2.55
C ALA A 50 -5.27 -8.31 -3.65
N VAL A 51 -4.07 -8.88 -3.63
CA VAL A 51 -2.99 -8.57 -4.59
C VAL A 51 -3.31 -9.12 -5.96
N GLY A 52 -3.84 -10.35 -6.03
CA GLY A 52 -4.26 -10.99 -7.27
C GLY A 52 -5.40 -10.22 -7.94
N MET A 53 -6.44 -9.84 -7.19
CA MET A 53 -7.54 -9.02 -7.73
C MET A 53 -7.05 -7.66 -8.22
N ALA A 54 -6.14 -7.01 -7.49
CA ALA A 54 -5.57 -5.74 -7.91
C ALA A 54 -4.74 -5.88 -9.20
N GLY A 55 -3.90 -6.92 -9.30
CA GLY A 55 -3.13 -7.22 -10.51
C GLY A 55 -4.03 -7.53 -11.72
N VAL A 56 -5.05 -8.36 -11.54
CA VAL A 56 -6.03 -8.68 -12.60
C VAL A 56 -6.81 -7.43 -13.02
N ALA A 57 -7.28 -6.61 -12.07
CA ALA A 57 -7.98 -5.37 -12.40
C ALA A 57 -7.12 -4.39 -13.21
N GLU A 58 -5.83 -4.30 -12.88
CA GLU A 58 -4.86 -3.46 -13.60
C GLU A 58 -4.53 -4.01 -15.00
N LEU A 59 -4.46 -5.35 -15.17
CA LEU A 59 -4.32 -6.01 -16.48
C LEU A 59 -5.53 -5.74 -17.39
N LEU A 60 -6.73 -5.86 -16.83
CA LEU A 60 -7.98 -5.63 -17.54
C LEU A 60 -8.24 -4.14 -17.81
N GLY A 61 -7.38 -3.26 -17.29
CA GLY A 61 -7.48 -1.82 -17.49
C GLY A 61 -8.78 -1.23 -16.96
N LEU A 62 -9.41 -1.88 -15.97
CA LEU A 62 -10.74 -1.53 -15.46
C LEU A 62 -10.72 -0.12 -14.83
N PRO A 63 -11.30 0.90 -15.49
CA PRO A 63 -11.52 2.18 -14.87
C PRO A 63 -12.83 2.10 -14.07
N ARG A 64 -12.90 2.69 -12.87
CA ARG A 64 -14.18 2.96 -12.23
C ARG A 64 -14.38 4.45 -12.00
N SER A 65 -15.58 4.87 -12.40
CA SER A 65 -16.03 6.24 -12.54
C SER A 65 -15.93 7.03 -11.21
N PRO A 66 -15.56 8.31 -11.25
CA PRO A 66 -15.57 9.16 -10.06
C PRO A 66 -17.02 9.37 -9.60
N THR A 67 -17.49 8.58 -8.64
CA THR A 67 -18.72 8.93 -7.93
C THR A 67 -18.43 10.13 -7.03
N ARG A 68 -19.26 11.16 -7.05
CA ARG A 68 -19.12 12.41 -6.26
C ARG A 68 -19.52 12.25 -4.77
N GLU A 69 -19.49 11.05 -4.22
CA GLU A 69 -19.74 10.85 -2.78
C GLU A 69 -18.63 11.51 -1.93
N SER A 70 -18.86 11.75 -0.63
CA SER A 70 -17.96 12.57 0.19
C SER A 70 -16.50 12.06 0.15
N ALA A 71 -15.60 12.87 -0.43
CA ALA A 71 -14.19 12.52 -0.61
C ALA A 71 -13.49 12.22 0.73
N VAL A 72 -13.91 12.86 1.81
CA VAL A 72 -13.38 12.67 3.17
C VAL A 72 -13.73 11.29 3.72
N ARG A 73 -15.02 10.89 3.70
CA ARG A 73 -15.45 9.56 4.17
C ARG A 73 -14.74 8.43 3.43
N ARG A 74 -14.63 8.54 2.10
CA ARG A 74 -13.93 7.54 1.29
C ARG A 74 -12.43 7.54 1.53
N GLY A 75 -11.84 8.72 1.71
CA GLY A 75 -10.47 8.85 2.20
C GLY A 75 -10.27 8.07 3.50
N ALA A 76 -11.13 8.29 4.50
CA ALA A 76 -11.08 7.60 5.78
C ALA A 76 -11.17 6.07 5.62
N VAL A 77 -12.18 5.59 4.90
CA VAL A 77 -12.42 4.15 4.69
C VAL A 77 -11.25 3.51 3.95
N ASN A 78 -10.80 4.12 2.85
CA ASN A 78 -9.68 3.61 2.06
C ASN A 78 -8.39 3.64 2.88
N GLY A 79 -8.16 4.69 3.66
CA GLY A 79 -7.01 4.82 4.55
C GLY A 79 -7.01 3.70 5.59
N LEU A 80 -8.14 3.50 6.27
CA LEU A 80 -8.31 2.44 7.27
C LEU A 80 -8.07 1.05 6.67
N ILE A 81 -8.71 0.73 5.55
CA ILE A 81 -8.53 -0.56 4.84
C ILE A 81 -7.07 -0.72 4.41
N THR A 82 -6.45 0.34 3.90
CA THR A 82 -5.03 0.31 3.50
C THR A 82 -4.15 0.03 4.71
N GLY A 83 -4.38 0.70 5.83
CA GLY A 83 -3.62 0.48 7.06
C GLY A 83 -3.75 -0.96 7.57
N ILE A 84 -4.99 -1.47 7.70
CA ILE A 84 -5.27 -2.82 8.18
C ILE A 84 -4.60 -3.85 7.26
N GLY A 85 -4.91 -3.78 5.97
CA GLY A 85 -4.36 -4.69 4.98
C GLY A 85 -2.83 -4.62 4.96
N SER A 86 -2.24 -3.43 4.99
CA SER A 86 -0.78 -3.28 4.92
C SER A 86 -0.05 -3.82 6.14
N ALA A 87 -0.61 -3.69 7.34
CA ALA A 87 -0.04 -4.27 8.55
C ALA A 87 -0.19 -5.80 8.58
N LEU A 88 -1.34 -6.33 8.15
CA LEU A 88 -1.57 -7.78 8.02
C LEU A 88 -0.66 -8.41 6.97
N THR A 89 -0.50 -7.74 5.83
CA THR A 89 0.24 -8.27 4.68
C THR A 89 1.75 -8.01 4.75
N GLY A 90 2.20 -7.09 5.61
CA GLY A 90 3.59 -6.62 5.65
C GLY A 90 3.99 -5.72 4.46
N THR A 91 3.04 -5.31 3.62
CA THR A 91 3.33 -4.64 2.33
C THR A 91 3.38 -3.11 2.41
N SER A 92 3.25 -2.57 3.62
CA SER A 92 3.55 -1.17 3.97
C SER A 92 2.81 -0.08 3.17
N GLY A 93 1.66 -0.33 2.53
CA GLY A 93 0.78 0.72 2.02
C GLY A 93 0.43 0.62 0.53
N PRO A 94 1.40 0.70 -0.40
CA PRO A 94 1.10 0.92 -1.82
C PRO A 94 0.30 -0.20 -2.47
N LEU A 95 0.52 -1.44 -2.03
CA LEU A 95 -0.10 -2.61 -2.64
C LEU A 95 -1.63 -2.61 -2.52
N ILE A 96 -2.15 -2.16 -1.39
CA ILE A 96 -3.58 -2.03 -1.11
C ILE A 96 -4.07 -0.61 -1.45
N GLY A 97 -3.27 0.42 -1.15
CA GLY A 97 -3.66 1.82 -1.34
C GLY A 97 -3.82 2.21 -2.81
N MET A 98 -2.94 1.74 -3.70
CA MET A 98 -2.99 2.05 -5.13
C MET A 98 -4.30 1.63 -5.82
N PRO A 99 -4.77 0.37 -5.71
CA PRO A 99 -6.03 -0.05 -6.33
C PRO A 99 -7.24 0.64 -5.70
N LEU A 100 -7.26 0.86 -4.38
CA LEU A 100 -8.37 1.56 -3.71
C LEU A 100 -8.48 3.03 -4.16
N LEU A 101 -7.35 3.73 -4.27
CA LEU A 101 -7.31 5.08 -4.80
C LEU A 101 -7.68 5.10 -6.29
N ALA A 102 -7.32 4.05 -7.05
CA ALA A 102 -7.70 3.91 -8.47
C ALA A 102 -9.21 3.78 -8.62
N TRP A 103 -9.84 2.93 -7.82
CA TRP A 103 -11.29 2.77 -7.76
C TRP A 103 -12.02 4.03 -7.29
N SER A 104 -11.31 4.93 -6.59
CA SER A 104 -11.84 6.23 -6.18
C SER A 104 -11.68 7.32 -7.25
N GLY A 105 -11.18 6.98 -8.44
CA GLY A 105 -10.95 7.91 -9.55
C GLY A 105 -9.70 8.78 -9.39
N THR A 106 -8.76 8.39 -8.53
CA THR A 106 -7.54 9.17 -8.24
C THR A 106 -6.52 9.01 -9.38
N SER A 107 -5.93 10.13 -9.84
CA SER A 107 -4.93 10.10 -10.91
C SER A 107 -3.71 9.25 -10.54
N ILE A 108 -3.07 8.58 -11.50
CA ILE A 108 -1.93 7.68 -11.22
C ILE A 108 -0.78 8.39 -10.47
N VAL A 109 -0.47 9.63 -10.82
CA VAL A 109 0.58 10.43 -10.16
C VAL A 109 0.24 10.67 -8.70
N GLU A 110 -1.01 11.03 -8.43
CA GLU A 110 -1.50 11.28 -7.08
C GLU A 110 -1.59 9.99 -6.24
N ARG A 111 -1.99 8.87 -6.85
CA ARG A 111 -1.96 7.54 -6.23
C ARG A 111 -0.56 7.19 -5.75
N ILE A 112 0.45 7.38 -6.60
CA ILE A 112 1.85 7.16 -6.26
C ILE A 112 2.24 8.02 -5.05
N HIS A 113 1.95 9.31 -5.07
CA HIS A 113 2.33 10.20 -3.96
C HIS A 113 1.64 9.83 -2.64
N VAL A 114 0.32 9.63 -2.65
CA VAL A 114 -0.43 9.30 -1.44
C VAL A 114 0.02 7.96 -0.86
N ALA A 115 0.22 6.95 -1.71
CA ALA A 115 0.70 5.63 -1.28
C ALA A 115 2.11 5.70 -0.65
N GLN A 116 3.04 6.46 -1.25
CA GLN A 116 4.40 6.62 -0.75
C GLN A 116 4.43 7.38 0.59
N VAL A 117 3.60 8.42 0.74
CA VAL A 117 3.50 9.16 2.00
C VAL A 117 2.81 8.32 3.08
N ALA A 118 1.79 7.53 2.74
CA ALA A 118 1.11 6.64 3.67
C ALA A 118 2.00 5.50 4.18
N GLN A 119 3.00 5.10 3.39
CA GLN A 119 3.87 3.99 3.73
C GLN A 119 4.69 4.23 5.01
N LEU A 120 5.18 5.45 5.19
CA LEU A 120 5.97 5.82 6.37
C LEU A 120 5.20 5.64 7.69
N PRO A 121 4.02 6.26 7.90
CA PRO A 121 3.27 6.10 9.13
C PRO A 121 2.73 4.68 9.32
N ILE A 122 2.32 3.98 8.26
CA ILE A 122 1.87 2.58 8.35
C ILE A 122 3.01 1.68 8.83
N ALA A 123 4.17 1.74 8.17
CA ALA A 123 5.32 0.90 8.48
C ALA A 123 5.86 1.21 9.89
N ALA A 124 5.97 2.48 10.25
CA ALA A 124 6.40 2.89 11.59
C ALA A 124 5.44 2.37 12.67
N THR A 125 4.13 2.52 12.47
CA THR A 125 3.12 2.03 13.42
C THR A 125 3.18 0.52 13.59
N ALA A 126 3.22 -0.24 12.48
CA ALA A 126 3.30 -1.69 12.53
C ALA A 126 4.61 -2.17 13.19
N ALA A 127 5.75 -1.59 12.82
CA ALA A 127 7.05 -1.92 13.42
C ALA A 127 7.09 -1.64 14.92
N LEU A 128 6.51 -0.51 15.37
CA LEU A 128 6.39 -0.20 16.79
C LEU A 128 5.52 -1.22 17.51
N VAL A 129 4.35 -1.56 16.97
CA VAL A 129 3.43 -2.52 17.61
C VAL A 129 4.05 -3.91 17.72
N PHE A 130 4.67 -4.42 16.65
CA PHE A 130 5.32 -5.73 16.66
C PHE A 130 6.60 -5.75 17.50
N GLY A 131 7.39 -4.67 17.47
CA GLY A 131 8.61 -4.55 18.26
C GLY A 131 8.34 -4.46 19.76
N LEU A 132 7.36 -3.66 20.17
CA LEU A 132 6.96 -3.54 21.59
C LEU A 132 6.32 -4.82 22.15
N ALA A 133 5.73 -5.64 21.28
CA ALA A 133 5.16 -6.93 21.64
C ALA A 133 6.18 -8.04 21.83
N GLY A 134 7.41 -7.84 21.32
CA GLY A 134 8.39 -8.91 21.18
C GLY A 134 8.13 -9.85 20.01
N ASP A 135 7.14 -9.57 19.16
CA ASP A 135 6.80 -10.39 17.98
C ASP A 135 7.90 -10.30 16.89
N VAL A 136 8.60 -9.16 16.81
CA VAL A 136 9.66 -8.91 15.82
C VAL A 136 10.87 -8.26 16.49
N ALA A 137 12.06 -8.83 16.29
CA ALA A 137 13.30 -8.24 16.75
C ALA A 137 13.60 -6.91 16.03
N TRP A 138 14.05 -5.89 16.76
CA TRP A 138 14.37 -4.57 16.19
C TRP A 138 15.40 -4.62 15.06
N ALA A 139 16.34 -5.58 15.09
CA ALA A 139 17.29 -5.81 14.01
C ALA A 139 16.61 -6.24 12.69
N VAL A 140 15.57 -7.08 12.77
CA VAL A 140 14.77 -7.51 11.61
C VAL A 140 13.95 -6.34 11.07
N ALA A 141 13.34 -5.54 11.95
CA ALA A 141 12.60 -4.34 11.55
C ALA A 141 13.53 -3.31 10.86
N ALA A 142 14.72 -3.06 11.42
CA ALA A 142 15.69 -2.12 10.86
C ALA A 142 16.26 -2.58 9.52
N SER A 143 16.66 -3.85 9.42
CA SER A 143 17.17 -4.42 8.16
C SER A 143 16.10 -4.42 7.06
N SER A 144 14.84 -4.71 7.42
CA SER A 144 13.70 -4.62 6.50
C SER A 144 13.46 -3.18 6.03
N ALA A 145 13.56 -2.19 6.92
CA ALA A 145 13.45 -0.78 6.56
C ALA A 145 14.55 -0.35 5.56
N VAL A 146 15.79 -0.80 5.77
CA VAL A 146 16.90 -0.54 4.82
C VAL A 146 16.64 -1.21 3.48
N ALA A 147 16.29 -2.50 3.48
CA ALA A 147 16.01 -3.25 2.25
C ALA A 147 14.85 -2.62 1.45
N LEU A 148 13.75 -2.25 2.11
CA LEU A 148 12.62 -1.57 1.48
C LEU A 148 13.00 -0.20 0.93
N SER A 149 13.82 0.57 1.65
CA SER A 149 14.29 1.88 1.19
C SER A 149 15.14 1.77 -0.08
N LEU A 150 16.07 0.81 -0.11
CA LEU A 150 16.91 0.54 -1.28
C LEU A 150 16.09 0.02 -2.46
N GLY A 151 15.16 -0.91 -2.20
CA GLY A 151 14.24 -1.43 -3.22
C GLY A 151 13.36 -0.34 -3.82
N THR A 152 12.83 0.56 -2.99
CA THR A 152 12.01 1.71 -3.44
C THR A 152 12.84 2.68 -4.29
N ALA A 153 14.06 3.01 -3.84
CA ALA A 153 14.97 3.88 -4.60
C ALA A 153 15.36 3.25 -5.95
N GLY A 154 15.68 1.96 -5.97
CA GLY A 154 15.97 1.20 -7.19
C GLY A 154 14.76 1.14 -8.13
N GLY A 155 13.58 0.84 -7.59
CA GLY A 155 12.33 0.78 -8.34
C GLY A 155 11.95 2.12 -8.96
N MET A 156 12.09 3.24 -8.24
CA MET A 156 11.85 4.58 -8.79
C MET A 156 12.79 4.90 -9.95
N ARG A 157 14.08 4.55 -9.83
CA ARG A 157 15.04 4.74 -10.93
C ARG A 157 14.67 3.90 -12.14
N LEU A 158 14.37 2.62 -11.95
CA LEU A 158 14.03 1.69 -13.02
C LEU A 158 12.74 2.08 -13.77
N THR A 159 11.75 2.58 -13.03
CA THR A 159 10.43 2.93 -13.59
C THR A 159 10.40 4.32 -14.23
N SER A 160 11.36 5.20 -13.92
CA SER A 160 11.40 6.58 -14.42
C SER A 160 11.51 6.71 -15.95
N SER A 161 12.02 5.68 -16.62
CA SER A 161 12.18 5.65 -18.08
C SER A 161 11.18 4.74 -18.80
N MET A 162 10.24 4.13 -18.08
CA MET A 162 9.29 3.17 -18.66
C MET A 162 8.06 3.86 -19.25
N ALA A 163 7.61 3.38 -20.41
CA ALA A 163 6.33 3.80 -20.97
C ALA A 163 5.17 3.40 -20.02
N PRO A 164 4.08 4.19 -19.91
CA PRO A 164 2.97 3.91 -19.00
C PRO A 164 2.33 2.52 -19.18
N ILE A 165 2.26 2.03 -20.42
CA ILE A 165 1.75 0.69 -20.75
C ILE A 165 2.66 -0.42 -20.21
N THR A 166 3.98 -0.23 -20.29
CA THR A 166 4.97 -1.17 -19.78
C THR A 166 4.92 -1.19 -18.26
N LEU A 167 4.93 -0.03 -17.61
CA LEU A 167 4.82 0.09 -16.16
C LEU A 167 3.57 -0.61 -15.62
N ARG A 168 2.42 -0.40 -16.29
CA ARG A 168 1.17 -1.06 -15.93
C ARG A 168 1.27 -2.58 -16.01
N ARG A 169 1.73 -3.11 -17.15
CA ARG A 169 1.86 -4.56 -17.38
C ARG A 169 2.85 -5.20 -16.41
N THR A 170 4.00 -4.58 -16.19
CA THR A 170 5.03 -5.10 -15.28
C THR A 170 4.53 -5.12 -13.84
N THR A 171 3.90 -4.04 -13.37
CA THR A 171 3.33 -3.97 -12.01
C THR A 171 2.25 -5.03 -11.83
N ALA A 172 1.35 -5.16 -12.80
CA ALA A 172 0.27 -6.13 -12.73
C ALA A 172 0.77 -7.57 -12.76
N ALA A 173 1.78 -7.88 -13.59
CA ALA A 173 2.44 -9.18 -13.60
C ALA A 173 3.09 -9.50 -12.25
N LEU A 174 3.83 -8.56 -11.67
CA LEU A 174 4.45 -8.72 -10.35
C LEU A 174 3.44 -8.95 -9.23
N MET A 175 2.28 -8.27 -9.28
CA MET A 175 1.19 -8.51 -8.33
C MET A 175 0.63 -9.93 -8.47
N VAL A 176 0.31 -10.37 -9.69
CA VAL A 176 -0.23 -11.72 -9.92
C VAL A 176 0.77 -12.80 -9.52
N THR A 177 2.05 -12.66 -9.87
CA THR A 177 3.06 -13.64 -9.48
C THR A 177 3.26 -13.67 -7.97
N SER A 178 3.32 -12.52 -7.31
CA SER A 178 3.42 -12.44 -5.84
C SER A 178 2.23 -13.12 -5.15
N ALA A 179 1.01 -12.91 -5.67
CA ALA A 179 -0.19 -13.55 -5.13
C ALA A 179 -0.14 -15.09 -5.25
N LEU A 180 0.30 -15.60 -6.41
CA LEU A 180 0.46 -17.03 -6.63
C LEU A 180 1.56 -17.63 -5.73
N SER A 181 2.68 -16.93 -5.56
CA SER A 181 3.76 -17.35 -4.66
C SER A 181 3.29 -17.42 -3.21
N VAL A 182 2.56 -16.41 -2.72
CA VAL A 182 2.02 -16.40 -1.36
C VAL A 182 1.04 -17.54 -1.14
N LEU A 183 0.14 -17.82 -2.10
CA LEU A 183 -0.76 -18.97 -2.05
C LEU A 183 -0.02 -20.29 -1.98
N ALA A 184 1.03 -20.46 -2.81
CA ALA A 184 1.83 -21.67 -2.79
C ALA A 184 2.45 -21.90 -1.40
N THR A 185 3.03 -20.88 -0.78
CA THR A 185 3.59 -20.98 0.58
C THR A 185 2.57 -21.09 1.70
N ALA A 186 1.28 -20.83 1.45
CA ALA A 186 0.22 -20.90 2.45
C ALA A 186 -0.45 -22.28 2.51
N VAL A 187 -0.35 -23.04 1.43
CA VAL A 187 -0.99 -24.36 1.24
C VAL A 187 -0.05 -25.50 1.60
N PHE A 188 1.26 -25.25 1.66
CA PHE A 188 2.31 -26.18 2.11
C PHE A 188 2.86 -25.75 3.47
#